data_AF-A0A3G2EH77-F1
#
_entry.id   AF-A0A3G2EH77-F1
#
_cell.length_a   1.000
_cell.length_b   1.000
_cell.length_c   1.000
_cell.angle_alpha   90.00
_cell.angle_beta   90.00
_cell.angle_gamma   90.00
#
_symmetry.space_group_name_H-M   'P 1'
#
loop_
_entity.id
_entity.type
_entity.pdbx_description
1 polymer ?
#
loop_
_entity_poly.entity_id
_entity_poly.type
_entity_poly.pdbx_seq_one_letter_code
_entity_poly.pdbx_strand_id
1 'polypeptide(L)'
;MAAWAEKHRISPWRGSFADFIEQILPGRAGLLTRSAHQYLWDMMRWNGQTDDSGRFRCRLFDDELFGIDEAIDRVAAYFKAAAAGSEVGRRMLLLLGPPSGGKSTMVILLKRGLEEYSHSSEGALYGIAGCPVHESPLHLVPHSMRADFRASYDAELHGELCPHCRARLEEQYGGDFLRMPVERIHLSEAGRCGIGTYAPHDPTTADLADLVGSVDLSKVAQYGDEGDPRAWSWSGAVYAASRGMLEMIEILKVKREFLYTLEHFPNHHRALASMAKLGLRLKSAQPVGARYTVSCYFERAIAFAPQDVTARMVFGNYLLATGQDAMALEQLDAASRLAPEQATIQYNLGLMYVKKKEYEKASAHAQKAYALGFPLPGLKNKLKAAGKWREPPPAPAVVEAKEARKTEEPAVPPVEEPSGE
;
A
#
# COMPACT_ATOMS: atom_id res chain seq x y z
N MET A 1 13.43 -35.90 23.22
CA MET A 1 14.31 -34.72 23.38
C MET A 1 15.51 -34.78 22.44
N ALA A 2 16.47 -35.72 22.57
CA ALA A 2 17.64 -35.78 21.68
C ALA A 2 17.29 -36.05 20.19
N ALA A 3 16.47 -37.07 19.88
CA ALA A 3 16.01 -37.32 18.51
C ALA A 3 15.10 -36.21 17.95
N TRP A 4 14.42 -35.46 18.83
CA TRP A 4 13.61 -34.29 18.45
C TRP A 4 14.53 -33.09 18.14
N ALA A 5 15.58 -32.87 18.93
CA ALA A 5 16.62 -31.88 18.68
C ALA A 5 17.47 -32.22 17.44
N GLU A 6 17.70 -33.49 17.13
CA GLU A 6 18.38 -33.95 15.90
C GLU A 6 17.52 -33.68 14.65
N LYS A 7 16.20 -33.89 14.74
CA LYS A 7 15.25 -33.61 13.65
C LYS A 7 15.08 -32.11 13.37
N HIS A 8 15.32 -31.26 14.37
CA HIS A 8 15.26 -29.78 14.28
C HIS A 8 16.64 -29.12 14.29
N ARG A 9 17.72 -29.90 14.19
CA ARG A 9 19.10 -29.41 14.02
C ARG A 9 19.27 -28.93 12.58
N ILE A 10 18.74 -27.75 12.28
CA ILE A 10 19.21 -26.99 11.12
C ILE A 10 20.51 -26.32 11.56
N SER A 11 21.61 -26.69 10.90
CA SER A 11 22.91 -26.09 11.18
C SER A 11 22.80 -24.56 11.07
N PRO A 12 23.32 -23.81 12.06
CA PRO A 12 23.49 -22.38 11.89
C PRO A 12 24.40 -22.18 10.67
N TRP A 13 23.83 -21.67 9.59
CA TRP A 13 24.60 -21.35 8.39
C TRP A 13 24.99 -19.87 8.46
N ARG A 14 26.27 -19.59 8.25
CA ARG A 14 26.81 -18.25 8.14
C ARG A 14 27.94 -18.27 7.13
N GLY A 15 27.96 -17.28 6.24
CA GLY A 15 28.95 -17.17 5.17
C GLY A 15 28.94 -15.78 4.57
N SER A 16 29.74 -15.58 3.53
CA SER A 16 29.65 -14.41 2.66
C SER A 16 28.45 -14.51 1.71
N PHE A 17 28.12 -13.41 1.02
CA PHE A 17 27.11 -13.44 -0.02
C PHE A 17 27.55 -14.30 -1.22
N ALA A 18 28.85 -14.39 -1.50
CA ALA A 18 29.39 -15.37 -2.46
C ALA A 18 29.07 -16.81 -2.04
N ASP A 19 29.36 -17.18 -0.78
CA ASP A 19 29.03 -18.52 -0.26
C ASP A 19 27.52 -18.79 -0.35
N PHE A 20 26.68 -17.79 -0.11
CA PHE A 20 25.24 -17.91 -0.23
C PHE A 20 24.80 -18.20 -1.68
N ILE A 21 25.35 -17.48 -2.66
CA ILE A 21 25.04 -17.69 -4.08
C ILE A 21 25.51 -19.06 -4.56
N GLU A 22 26.64 -19.55 -4.06
CA GLU A 22 27.21 -20.83 -4.49
C GLU A 22 26.55 -22.03 -3.80
N GLN A 23 26.31 -21.95 -2.49
CA GLN A 23 25.91 -23.10 -1.68
C GLN A 23 24.41 -23.19 -1.43
N ILE A 24 23.71 -22.06 -1.38
CA ILE A 24 22.32 -21.98 -0.89
C ILE A 24 21.33 -21.61 -2.00
N LEU A 25 21.67 -20.64 -2.83
CA LEU A 25 20.79 -20.14 -3.90
C LEU A 25 20.43 -21.19 -4.98
N PRO A 26 21.36 -22.03 -5.47
CA PRO A 26 21.08 -22.94 -6.58
C PRO A 26 19.96 -23.92 -6.22
N GLY A 27 18.98 -24.06 -7.12
CA GLY A 27 17.81 -24.92 -6.90
C GLY A 27 16.81 -24.44 -5.85
N ARG A 28 17.04 -23.27 -5.22
CA ARG A 28 16.17 -22.71 -4.16
C ARG A 28 15.74 -21.27 -4.42
N ALA A 29 16.09 -20.69 -5.58
CA ALA A 29 15.77 -19.30 -5.91
C ALA A 29 14.29 -18.96 -5.68
N GLY A 30 13.36 -19.80 -6.17
CA GLY A 30 11.92 -19.60 -5.96
C GLY A 30 11.46 -19.59 -4.50
N LEU A 31 12.17 -20.28 -3.58
CA LEU A 31 11.89 -20.22 -2.14
C LEU A 31 12.50 -18.98 -1.47
N LEU A 32 13.61 -18.48 -2.01
CA LEU A 32 14.38 -17.37 -1.43
C LEU A 32 13.88 -16.00 -1.90
N THR A 33 13.15 -15.93 -3.01
CA THR A 33 12.56 -14.70 -3.56
C THR A 33 11.11 -14.47 -3.13
N ARG A 34 10.55 -15.36 -2.30
CA ARG A 34 9.15 -15.26 -1.85
C ARG A 34 8.88 -13.95 -1.12
N SER A 35 7.77 -13.33 -1.46
CA SER A 35 7.16 -12.28 -0.63
C SER A 35 6.69 -12.83 0.72
N ALA A 36 6.47 -11.96 1.70
CA ALA A 36 5.93 -12.36 3.01
C ALA A 36 4.56 -13.06 2.89
N HIS A 37 3.72 -12.65 1.93
CA HIS A 37 2.44 -13.30 1.65
C HIS A 37 2.60 -14.71 1.08
N GLN A 38 3.53 -14.91 0.14
CA GLN A 38 3.87 -16.24 -0.37
C GLN A 38 4.43 -17.13 0.74
N TYR A 39 5.29 -16.60 1.60
CA TYR A 39 5.85 -17.32 2.73
C TYR A 39 4.77 -17.77 3.74
N LEU A 40 3.83 -16.88 4.10
CA LEU A 40 2.67 -17.20 4.93
C LEU A 40 1.77 -18.26 4.28
N TRP A 41 1.49 -18.12 2.99
CA TRP A 41 0.69 -19.11 2.26
C TRP A 41 1.37 -20.48 2.18
N ASP A 42 2.69 -20.51 1.97
CA ASP A 42 3.48 -21.74 1.97
C ASP A 42 3.50 -22.41 3.33
N MET A 43 3.62 -21.64 4.41
CA MET A 43 3.47 -22.15 5.78
C MET A 43 2.08 -22.77 6.00
N MET A 44 1.02 -22.11 5.56
CA MET A 44 -0.33 -22.66 5.66
C MET A 44 -0.45 -23.96 4.88
N ARG A 45 0.09 -24.02 3.65
CA ARG A 45 0.11 -25.23 2.81
C ARG A 45 0.93 -26.35 3.43
N TRP A 46 2.04 -26.02 4.07
CA TRP A 46 2.89 -26.97 4.80
C TRP A 46 2.13 -27.62 5.97
N ASN A 47 1.26 -26.85 6.64
CA ASN A 47 0.33 -27.34 7.67
C ASN A 47 -1.03 -27.79 7.12
N GLY A 48 -1.20 -27.90 5.81
CA GLY A 48 -2.51 -28.06 5.19
C GLY A 48 -2.60 -29.26 4.28
N GLN A 49 -3.83 -29.64 3.96
CA GLN A 49 -4.13 -30.62 2.92
C GLN A 49 -5.29 -30.14 2.06
N THR A 50 -5.25 -30.49 0.79
CA THR A 50 -6.38 -30.30 -0.11
C THR A 50 -7.15 -31.61 -0.15
N ASP A 51 -8.45 -31.54 0.10
CA ASP A 51 -9.32 -32.71 -0.02
C ASP A 51 -9.60 -33.07 -1.49
N ASP A 52 -10.24 -34.22 -1.72
CA ASP A 52 -10.58 -34.73 -3.05
C ASP A 52 -11.51 -33.79 -3.84
N SER A 53 -12.19 -32.86 -3.16
CA SER A 53 -13.05 -31.85 -3.78
C SER A 53 -12.29 -30.58 -4.21
N GLY A 54 -10.98 -30.53 -3.94
CA GLY A 54 -10.13 -29.37 -4.23
C GLY A 54 -10.20 -28.27 -3.17
N ARG A 55 -10.86 -28.50 -2.04
CA ARG A 55 -10.93 -27.53 -0.93
C ARG A 55 -9.68 -27.68 -0.06
N PHE A 56 -8.99 -26.56 0.14
CA PHE A 56 -7.81 -26.50 1.00
C PHE A 56 -8.23 -26.34 2.47
N ARG A 57 -7.72 -27.22 3.34
CA ARG A 57 -7.92 -27.16 4.78
C ARG A 57 -6.56 -27.02 5.49
N CYS A 58 -6.41 -25.95 6.27
CA CYS A 58 -5.23 -25.68 7.07
C CYS A 58 -5.39 -26.34 8.45
N ARG A 59 -4.58 -27.35 8.78
CA ARG A 59 -4.67 -28.10 10.04
C ARG A 59 -4.09 -27.35 11.24
N LEU A 60 -3.37 -26.26 10.98
CA LEU A 60 -2.81 -25.36 11.99
C LEU A 60 -3.84 -24.93 13.06
N PHE A 61 -5.14 -24.95 12.71
CA PHE A 61 -6.22 -24.47 13.55
C PHE A 61 -7.07 -25.59 14.18
N ASP A 62 -6.92 -26.84 13.74
CA ASP A 62 -7.86 -27.93 14.03
C ASP A 62 -7.97 -28.25 15.54
N ASP A 63 -6.89 -28.04 16.31
CA ASP A 63 -6.82 -28.41 17.73
C ASP A 63 -7.36 -27.32 18.70
N GLU A 64 -7.44 -26.06 18.24
CA GLU A 64 -7.77 -24.92 19.11
C GLU A 64 -9.00 -24.12 18.66
N LEU A 65 -9.40 -24.20 17.38
CA LEU A 65 -10.48 -23.40 16.81
C LEU A 65 -11.59 -24.28 16.23
N PHE A 66 -12.74 -24.29 16.88
CA PHE A 66 -13.90 -25.12 16.52
C PHE A 66 -15.09 -24.27 16.06
N GLY A 67 -15.78 -24.71 15.00
CA GLY A 67 -17.02 -24.09 14.52
C GLY A 67 -16.85 -22.74 13.82
N ILE A 68 -15.62 -22.41 13.39
CA ILE A 68 -15.31 -21.17 12.65
C ILE A 68 -14.64 -21.45 11.29
N ASP A 69 -14.92 -22.61 10.70
CA ASP A 69 -14.31 -23.09 9.46
C ASP A 69 -14.43 -22.07 8.31
N GLU A 70 -15.58 -21.39 8.18
CA GLU A 70 -15.77 -20.36 7.16
C GLU A 70 -14.85 -19.14 7.37
N ALA A 71 -14.57 -18.77 8.62
CA ALA A 71 -13.64 -17.68 8.91
C ALA A 71 -12.20 -18.09 8.57
N ILE A 72 -11.81 -19.31 8.92
CA ILE A 72 -10.50 -19.89 8.58
C ILE A 72 -10.32 -19.94 7.05
N ASP A 73 -11.33 -20.42 6.32
CA ASP A 73 -11.32 -20.47 4.86
C ASP A 73 -11.13 -19.08 4.23
N ARG A 74 -11.80 -18.05 4.76
CA ARG A 74 -11.63 -16.67 4.28
C ARG A 74 -10.22 -16.14 4.51
N VAL A 75 -9.60 -16.46 5.65
CA VAL A 75 -8.21 -16.09 5.94
C VAL A 75 -7.24 -16.84 5.02
N ALA A 76 -7.46 -18.13 4.80
CA ALA A 76 -6.68 -18.92 3.84
C ALA A 76 -6.81 -18.37 2.40
N ALA A 77 -8.04 -18.04 1.98
CA ALA A 77 -8.30 -17.44 0.68
C ALA A 77 -7.64 -16.07 0.52
N TYR A 78 -7.61 -15.26 1.59
CA TYR A 78 -6.88 -13.98 1.62
C TYR A 78 -5.39 -14.19 1.32
N PHE A 79 -4.72 -15.08 2.05
CA PHE A 79 -3.28 -15.32 1.84
C PHE A 79 -2.98 -15.99 0.51
N LYS A 80 -3.83 -16.93 0.05
CA LYS A 80 -3.74 -17.51 -1.29
C LYS A 80 -3.81 -16.44 -2.38
N ALA A 81 -4.77 -15.52 -2.29
CA ALA A 81 -4.93 -14.44 -3.26
C ALA A 81 -3.78 -13.42 -3.18
N ALA A 82 -3.30 -13.09 -1.98
CA ALA A 82 -2.18 -12.19 -1.77
C ALA A 82 -0.87 -12.79 -2.30
N ALA A 83 -0.64 -14.10 -2.08
CA ALA A 83 0.52 -14.83 -2.58
C ALA A 83 0.58 -14.90 -4.11
N ALA A 84 -0.58 -14.86 -4.78
CA ALA A 84 -0.69 -14.79 -6.24
C ALA A 84 -0.47 -13.36 -6.80
N GLY A 85 -0.12 -12.38 -5.96
CA GLY A 85 0.14 -11.00 -6.40
C GLY A 85 -1.11 -10.15 -6.65
N SER A 86 -2.28 -10.57 -6.17
CA SER A 86 -3.50 -9.77 -6.31
C SER A 86 -3.48 -8.51 -5.43
N GLU A 87 -4.35 -7.54 -5.77
CA GLU A 87 -4.61 -6.33 -4.98
C GLU A 87 -5.02 -6.61 -3.51
N VAL A 88 -5.40 -7.85 -3.18
CA VAL A 88 -5.67 -8.26 -1.79
C VAL A 88 -4.43 -8.11 -0.91
N GLY A 89 -3.23 -8.41 -1.43
CA GLY A 89 -1.97 -8.30 -0.68
C GLY A 89 -1.56 -6.86 -0.35
N ARG A 90 -2.27 -5.85 -0.87
CA ARG A 90 -2.07 -4.43 -0.55
C ARG A 90 -3.05 -3.92 0.51
N ARG A 91 -3.87 -4.79 1.10
CA ARG A 91 -4.90 -4.45 2.09
C ARG A 91 -4.47 -4.91 3.47
N MET A 92 -5.11 -4.36 4.52
CA MET A 92 -4.98 -4.87 5.88
C MET A 92 -6.07 -5.90 6.14
N LEU A 93 -5.71 -7.05 6.70
CA LEU A 93 -6.67 -8.07 7.15
C LEU A 93 -7.20 -7.68 8.53
N LEU A 94 -8.47 -7.26 8.59
CA LEU A 94 -9.14 -6.92 9.85
C LEU A 94 -9.98 -8.10 10.35
N LEU A 95 -9.67 -8.58 11.55
CA LEU A 95 -10.46 -9.60 12.24
C LEU A 95 -11.49 -8.93 13.16
N LEU A 96 -12.75 -8.86 12.70
CA LEU A 96 -13.86 -8.27 13.45
C LEU A 96 -14.81 -9.36 13.95
N GLY A 97 -15.24 -9.28 15.22
CA GLY A 97 -16.20 -10.20 15.80
C GLY A 97 -16.31 -10.07 17.32
N PRO A 98 -17.29 -10.76 17.95
CA PRO A 98 -17.52 -10.67 19.39
C PRO A 98 -16.29 -11.12 20.20
N PRO A 99 -16.16 -10.69 21.46
CA PRO A 99 -15.18 -11.24 22.39
C PRO A 99 -15.24 -12.78 22.41
N SER A 100 -14.09 -13.43 22.62
CA SER A 100 -13.96 -14.90 22.65
C SER A 100 -14.27 -15.64 21.34
N GLY A 101 -14.48 -14.95 20.21
CA GLY A 101 -14.67 -15.58 18.90
C GLY A 101 -13.40 -16.16 18.24
N GLY A 102 -12.37 -16.52 19.00
CA GLY A 102 -11.16 -17.17 18.46
C GLY A 102 -10.17 -16.28 17.68
N LYS A 103 -10.43 -14.96 17.55
CA LYS A 103 -9.61 -14.04 16.74
C LYS A 103 -8.13 -14.02 17.14
N SER A 104 -7.86 -13.80 18.43
CA SER A 104 -6.49 -13.75 18.96
C SER A 104 -5.81 -15.11 18.87
N THR A 105 -6.54 -16.18 19.19
CA THR A 105 -6.06 -17.56 19.03
C THR A 105 -5.63 -17.86 17.60
N MET A 106 -6.40 -17.43 16.60
CA MET A 106 -6.04 -17.60 15.18
C MET A 106 -4.72 -16.89 14.84
N VAL A 107 -4.52 -15.65 15.31
CA VAL A 107 -3.26 -14.92 15.07
C VAL A 107 -2.09 -15.58 15.80
N ILE A 108 -2.28 -16.03 17.04
CA ILE A 108 -1.25 -16.76 17.80
C ILE A 108 -0.82 -18.03 17.05
N LEU A 109 -1.78 -18.80 16.52
CA LEU A 109 -1.49 -20.00 15.75
C LEU A 109 -0.74 -19.70 14.44
N LEU A 110 -1.12 -18.64 13.72
CA LEU A 110 -0.38 -18.19 12.54
C LEU A 110 1.07 -17.82 12.87
N LYS A 111 1.30 -17.11 13.98
CA LYS A 111 2.65 -16.76 14.46
C LYS A 111 3.46 -18.00 14.81
N ARG A 112 2.91 -18.92 15.61
CA ARG A 112 3.57 -20.18 15.95
C ARG A 112 3.90 -21.01 14.71
N GLY A 113 2.96 -21.09 13.76
CA GLY A 113 3.17 -21.76 12.48
C GLY A 113 4.30 -21.13 11.67
N LEU A 114 4.44 -19.80 11.68
CA LEU A 114 5.56 -19.09 11.06
C LEU A 114 6.91 -19.41 11.72
N GLU A 115 6.96 -19.39 13.06
CA GLU A 115 8.17 -19.75 13.81
C GLU A 115 8.60 -21.18 13.45
N GLU A 116 7.69 -22.15 13.58
CA GLU A 116 7.96 -23.56 13.28
C GLU A 116 8.35 -23.79 11.82
N TYR A 117 7.61 -23.19 10.88
CA TYR A 117 7.94 -23.30 9.46
C TYR A 117 9.32 -22.73 9.15
N SER A 118 9.74 -21.64 9.82
CA SER A 118 11.09 -21.07 9.65
C SER A 118 12.22 -21.99 10.14
N HIS A 119 11.91 -22.98 10.96
CA HIS A 119 12.82 -24.05 11.37
C HIS A 119 12.79 -25.27 10.44
N SER A 120 12.02 -25.23 9.34
CA SER A 120 12.06 -26.26 8.31
C SER A 120 13.08 -25.92 7.20
N SER A 121 13.33 -26.89 6.32
CA SER A 121 14.19 -26.69 5.14
C SER A 121 13.50 -25.88 4.05
N GLU A 122 12.17 -26.00 3.94
CA GLU A 122 11.29 -25.36 2.98
C GLU A 122 10.98 -23.91 3.39
N GLY A 123 10.84 -23.65 4.69
CA GLY A 123 10.71 -22.30 5.27
C GLY A 123 12.07 -21.61 5.49
N ALA A 124 13.06 -21.96 4.68
CA ALA A 124 14.38 -21.39 4.82
C ALA A 124 14.45 -19.88 4.56
N LEU A 125 14.86 -19.12 5.57
CA LEU A 125 15.11 -17.68 5.46
C LEU A 125 16.56 -17.35 5.80
N TYR A 126 17.15 -16.49 4.98
CA TYR A 126 18.50 -15.96 5.19
C TYR A 126 18.41 -14.45 5.23
N GLY A 127 19.24 -13.81 6.06
CA GLY A 127 19.30 -12.37 6.24
C GLY A 127 20.73 -11.87 6.12
N ILE A 128 20.89 -10.60 5.73
CA ILE A 128 22.19 -9.94 5.86
C ILE A 128 22.54 -9.86 7.35
N ALA A 129 23.67 -10.45 7.75
CA ALA A 129 24.04 -10.55 9.16
C ALA A 129 24.20 -9.17 9.77
N GLY A 130 23.60 -8.92 10.94
CA GLY A 130 23.61 -7.61 11.60
C GLY A 130 22.75 -6.53 10.93
N CYS A 131 21.92 -6.87 9.94
CA CYS A 131 20.87 -5.97 9.45
C CYS A 131 19.77 -5.83 10.52
N PRO A 132 19.35 -4.61 10.89
CA PRO A 132 18.34 -4.41 11.92
C PRO A 132 16.94 -4.89 11.54
N VAL A 133 16.69 -5.08 10.23
CA VAL A 133 15.40 -5.54 9.69
C VAL A 133 15.50 -6.93 9.06
N HIS A 134 16.64 -7.62 9.27
CA HIS A 134 16.90 -8.97 8.74
C HIS A 134 16.59 -9.10 7.23
N GLU A 135 16.95 -8.08 6.45
CA GLU A 135 16.58 -8.00 5.04
C GLU A 135 17.14 -9.15 4.20
N SER A 136 16.51 -9.39 3.05
CA SER A 136 16.94 -10.44 2.13
C SER A 136 18.37 -10.18 1.62
N PRO A 137 19.27 -11.18 1.65
CA PRO A 137 20.60 -11.08 1.03
C PRO A 137 20.51 -10.76 -0.46
N LEU A 138 19.42 -11.15 -1.12
CA LEU A 138 19.23 -10.90 -2.54
C LEU A 138 19.10 -9.40 -2.88
N HIS A 139 18.85 -8.53 -1.90
CA HIS A 139 18.92 -7.07 -2.12
C HIS A 139 20.36 -6.57 -2.38
N LEU A 140 21.38 -7.39 -2.10
CA LEU A 140 22.78 -7.10 -2.45
C LEU A 140 23.03 -7.20 -3.95
N VAL A 141 22.17 -7.89 -4.71
CA VAL A 141 22.30 -8.00 -6.17
C VAL A 141 22.07 -6.62 -6.80
N PRO A 142 23.09 -6.03 -7.46
CA PRO A 142 22.95 -4.73 -8.10
C PRO A 142 21.84 -4.71 -9.14
N HIS A 143 21.18 -3.56 -9.30
CA HIS A 143 20.11 -3.39 -10.30
C HIS A 143 20.50 -3.83 -11.71
N SER A 144 21.73 -3.51 -12.13
CA SER A 144 22.26 -3.86 -13.45
C SER A 144 22.33 -5.38 -13.68
N MET A 145 22.41 -6.18 -12.62
CA MET A 145 22.53 -7.65 -12.69
C MET A 145 21.20 -8.39 -12.50
N ARG A 146 20.10 -7.68 -12.21
CA ARG A 146 18.81 -8.34 -11.93
C ARG A 146 18.19 -9.00 -13.15
N ALA A 147 18.47 -8.49 -14.35
CA ALA A 147 18.03 -9.11 -15.60
C ALA A 147 18.71 -10.48 -15.79
N ASP A 148 20.03 -10.55 -15.59
CA ASP A 148 20.80 -11.78 -15.68
C ASP A 148 20.41 -12.78 -14.59
N PHE A 149 20.13 -12.28 -13.38
CA PHE A 149 19.61 -13.11 -12.29
C PHE A 149 18.28 -13.76 -12.68
N ARG A 150 17.34 -13.00 -13.24
CA ARG A 150 16.05 -13.52 -13.71
C ARG A 150 16.24 -14.59 -14.79
N ALA A 151 17.13 -14.34 -15.76
CA ALA A 151 17.43 -15.30 -16.82
C ALA A 151 18.07 -16.60 -16.28
N SER A 152 18.91 -16.50 -15.26
CA SER A 152 19.67 -17.63 -14.71
C SER A 152 18.86 -18.48 -13.72
N TYR A 153 17.99 -17.85 -12.93
CA TYR A 153 17.31 -18.50 -11.80
C TYR A 153 15.79 -18.55 -11.91
N ASP A 154 15.21 -18.01 -13.00
CA ASP A 154 13.75 -17.89 -13.21
C ASP A 154 13.03 -17.28 -12.00
N ALA A 155 13.64 -16.25 -11.41
CA ALA A 155 13.17 -15.62 -10.19
C ALA A 155 13.33 -14.11 -10.25
N GLU A 156 12.31 -13.39 -9.82
CA GLU A 156 12.29 -11.93 -9.81
C GLU A 156 12.71 -11.39 -8.44
N LEU A 157 13.60 -10.39 -8.46
CA LEU A 157 14.07 -9.72 -7.25
C LEU A 157 13.30 -8.41 -7.05
N HIS A 158 12.73 -8.25 -5.86
CA HIS A 158 12.03 -7.05 -5.44
C HIS A 158 12.73 -6.41 -4.23
N GLY A 159 12.62 -5.09 -4.11
CA GLY A 159 13.18 -4.34 -2.99
C GLY A 159 14.60 -3.85 -3.22
N GLU A 160 15.04 -2.97 -2.33
CA GLU A 160 16.37 -2.36 -2.34
C GLU A 160 17.06 -2.57 -1.00
N LEU A 161 18.40 -2.51 -1.02
CA LEU A 161 19.21 -2.60 0.18
C LEU A 161 18.81 -1.50 1.18
N CYS A 162 18.55 -1.88 2.43
CA CYS A 162 18.15 -0.93 3.45
C CYS A 162 19.26 0.11 3.70
N PRO A 163 18.94 1.32 4.17
CA PRO A 163 19.95 2.38 4.34
C PRO A 163 21.11 1.98 5.25
N HIS A 164 20.85 1.20 6.30
CA HIS A 164 21.89 0.69 7.19
C HIS A 164 22.88 -0.22 6.45
N CYS A 165 22.37 -1.22 5.71
CA CYS A 165 23.22 -2.16 4.99
C CYS A 165 23.92 -1.51 3.78
N ARG A 166 23.31 -0.52 3.15
CA ARG A 166 23.93 0.27 2.08
C ARG A 166 25.16 1.02 2.58
N ALA A 167 25.01 1.78 3.65
CA ALA A 167 26.15 2.46 4.25
C ALA A 167 27.23 1.47 4.69
N ARG A 168 26.83 0.34 5.28
CA ARG A 168 27.77 -0.70 5.69
C ARG A 168 28.55 -1.29 4.51
N LEU A 169 27.88 -1.55 3.39
CA LEU A 169 28.50 -2.04 2.15
C LEU A 169 29.54 -1.05 1.61
N GLU A 170 29.20 0.24 1.58
CA GLU A 170 30.09 1.30 1.10
C GLU A 170 31.29 1.49 2.04
N GLU A 171 31.05 1.63 3.35
CA GLU A 171 32.07 2.03 4.32
C GLU A 171 32.99 0.89 4.76
N GLN A 172 32.45 -0.33 4.93
CA GLN A 172 33.18 -1.45 5.53
C GLN A 172 33.65 -2.48 4.49
N TYR A 173 32.96 -2.56 3.36
CA TYR A 173 33.25 -3.55 2.31
C TYR A 173 33.69 -2.91 0.99
N GLY A 174 33.79 -1.58 0.93
CA GLY A 174 34.28 -0.86 -0.26
C GLY A 174 33.41 -1.08 -1.50
N GLY A 175 32.12 -1.34 -1.31
CA GLY A 175 31.18 -1.68 -2.40
C GLY A 175 31.22 -3.14 -2.86
N ASP A 176 32.09 -3.98 -2.30
CA ASP A 176 32.15 -5.41 -2.62
C ASP A 176 31.02 -6.18 -1.94
N PHE A 177 29.88 -6.27 -2.64
CA PHE A 177 28.67 -6.89 -2.13
C PHE A 177 28.79 -8.41 -1.96
N LEU A 178 29.75 -9.07 -2.63
CA LEU A 178 30.00 -10.51 -2.48
C LEU A 178 30.56 -10.87 -1.10
N ARG A 179 31.27 -9.93 -0.46
CA ARG A 179 31.87 -10.12 0.87
C ARG A 179 30.91 -9.85 2.02
N MET A 180 29.73 -9.30 1.76
CA MET A 180 28.75 -8.99 2.80
C MET A 180 28.32 -10.26 3.54
N PRO A 181 28.33 -10.27 4.88
CA PRO A 181 28.02 -11.47 5.65
C PRO A 181 26.52 -11.75 5.62
N VAL A 182 26.18 -13.02 5.47
CA VAL A 182 24.82 -13.56 5.42
C VAL A 182 24.69 -14.65 6.48
N GLU A 183 23.53 -14.74 7.11
CA GLU A 183 23.23 -15.75 8.11
C GLU A 183 21.84 -16.36 7.92
N ARG A 184 21.68 -17.59 8.37
CA ARG A 184 20.36 -18.20 8.53
C ARG A 184 19.61 -17.47 9.64
N ILE A 185 18.37 -17.06 9.34
CA ILE A 185 17.48 -16.46 10.34
C ILE A 185 16.29 -17.38 10.60
N HIS A 186 15.73 -17.25 11.80
CA HIS A 186 14.50 -17.90 12.22
C HIS A 186 13.52 -16.83 12.66
N LEU A 187 12.25 -16.98 12.27
CA LEU A 187 11.22 -16.06 12.70
C LEU A 187 10.97 -16.28 14.18
N SER A 188 10.83 -15.19 14.93
CA SER A 188 10.55 -15.24 16.36
C SER A 188 9.84 -13.98 16.81
N GLU A 189 8.70 -14.14 17.47
CA GLU A 189 7.98 -13.03 18.11
C GLU A 189 8.80 -12.47 19.27
N ALA A 190 9.30 -13.35 20.15
CA ALA A 190 10.12 -12.95 21.30
C ALA A 190 11.46 -12.33 20.86
N GLY A 191 12.06 -12.86 19.80
CA GLY A 191 13.29 -12.34 19.21
C GLY A 191 13.10 -11.11 18.32
N ARG A 192 11.87 -10.65 18.11
CA ARG A 192 11.53 -9.53 17.19
C ARG A 192 12.08 -9.71 15.77
N CYS A 193 12.06 -10.95 15.27
CA CYS A 193 12.56 -11.31 13.95
C CYS A 193 11.40 -11.80 13.06
N GLY A 194 11.00 -10.98 12.11
CA GLY A 194 9.88 -11.16 11.19
C GLY A 194 8.50 -11.37 11.81
N ILE A 195 8.35 -11.31 13.13
CA ILE A 195 7.04 -11.24 13.80
C ILE A 195 7.05 -10.01 14.70
N GLY A 196 6.19 -9.05 14.37
CA GLY A 196 5.98 -7.83 15.15
C GLY A 196 4.59 -7.81 15.77
N THR A 197 4.52 -7.36 17.01
CA THR A 197 3.25 -7.16 17.73
C THR A 197 3.21 -5.75 18.26
N TYR A 198 2.14 -5.04 17.92
CA TYR A 198 1.83 -3.74 18.45
C TYR A 198 0.49 -3.80 19.18
N ALA A 199 0.50 -3.42 20.44
CA ALA A 199 -0.70 -3.19 21.22
C ALA A 199 -0.63 -1.77 21.76
N PRO A 200 -1.66 -0.93 21.55
CA PRO A 200 -1.67 0.38 22.14
C PRO A 200 -1.79 0.26 23.65
N HIS A 201 -0.87 0.93 24.35
CA HIS A 201 -1.04 1.28 25.74
C HIS A 201 -2.10 2.40 25.86
N ASP A 202 -2.33 2.92 27.08
CA ASP A 202 -3.31 3.98 27.31
C ASP A 202 -3.31 5.00 26.14
N PRO A 203 -4.47 5.25 25.51
CA PRO A 203 -4.54 6.08 24.32
C PRO A 203 -3.94 7.45 24.51
N THR A 204 -3.73 7.95 25.73
CA THR A 204 -3.11 9.25 25.99
C THR A 204 -1.58 9.21 25.97
N THR A 205 -0.95 8.08 26.30
CA THR A 205 0.51 7.93 26.47
C THR A 205 1.18 7.08 25.40
N ALA A 206 0.42 6.43 24.52
CA ALA A 206 0.96 5.64 23.42
C ALA A 206 1.91 6.45 22.50
N ASP A 207 3.13 5.94 22.32
CA ASP A 207 4.16 6.55 21.45
C ASP A 207 4.15 5.89 20.06
N LEU A 208 4.28 6.71 19.03
CA LEU A 208 4.41 6.25 17.64
C LEU A 208 5.73 5.49 17.43
N ALA A 209 6.75 5.79 18.22
CA ALA A 209 8.05 5.13 18.19
C ALA A 209 7.96 3.60 18.38
N ASP A 210 6.99 3.11 19.16
CA ASP A 210 6.78 1.68 19.37
C ASP A 210 6.34 0.95 18.09
N LEU A 211 5.67 1.66 17.19
CA LEU A 211 5.20 1.11 15.92
C LEU A 211 6.25 1.25 14.81
N VAL A 212 6.77 2.47 14.60
CA VAL A 212 7.62 2.79 13.43
C VAL A 212 9.06 3.15 13.76
N GLY A 213 9.46 3.13 15.04
CA GLY A 213 10.78 3.60 15.48
C GLY A 213 10.86 5.12 15.63
N SER A 214 12.04 5.61 15.98
CA SER A 214 12.31 7.02 16.27
C SER A 214 13.73 7.40 15.89
N VAL A 215 14.03 8.70 15.85
CA VAL A 215 15.41 9.17 15.69
C VAL A 215 16.21 8.87 16.96
N ASP A 216 17.36 8.24 16.81
CA ASP A 216 18.34 7.96 17.85
C ASP A 216 19.30 9.15 17.97
N LEU A 217 19.02 10.06 18.90
CA LEU A 217 19.80 11.28 19.12
C LEU A 217 21.29 11.02 19.40
N SER A 218 21.63 9.84 19.94
CA SER A 218 23.04 9.48 20.17
C SER A 218 23.81 9.28 18.86
N LYS A 219 23.13 8.80 17.81
CA LYS A 219 23.67 8.61 16.47
C LYS A 219 23.62 9.89 15.65
N VAL A 220 22.66 10.78 15.88
CA VAL A 220 22.61 12.10 15.25
C VAL A 220 23.90 12.89 15.52
N ALA A 221 24.44 12.81 16.74
CA ALA A 221 25.72 13.43 17.07
C ALA A 221 26.91 12.87 16.26
N GLN A 222 26.81 11.63 15.77
CA GLN A 222 27.85 10.96 14.98
C GLN A 222 27.71 11.28 13.48
N TYR A 223 26.48 11.31 12.96
CA TYR A 223 26.21 11.50 11.53
C TYR A 223 25.89 12.94 11.14
N GLY A 224 25.61 13.81 12.10
CA GLY A 224 25.42 15.25 11.93
C GLY A 224 24.03 15.69 11.48
N ASP A 225 23.11 14.75 11.19
CA ASP A 225 21.75 15.05 10.71
C ASP A 225 20.71 14.06 11.28
N GLU A 226 19.57 14.58 11.73
CA GLU A 226 18.40 13.81 12.15
C GLU A 226 17.74 13.09 10.97
N GLY A 227 17.91 13.63 9.75
CA GLY A 227 17.43 13.03 8.51
C GLY A 227 18.29 11.87 8.00
N ASP A 228 19.48 11.63 8.56
CA ASP A 228 20.33 10.52 8.14
C ASP A 228 19.64 9.19 8.50
N PRO A 229 19.36 8.31 7.51
CA PRO A 229 18.69 7.03 7.78
C PRO A 229 19.40 6.13 8.80
N ARG A 230 20.70 6.32 9.03
CA ARG A 230 21.49 5.58 10.02
C ARG A 230 21.27 6.08 11.44
N ALA A 231 20.81 7.31 11.60
CA ALA A 231 20.37 7.84 12.88
C ALA A 231 18.98 7.33 13.28
N TRP A 232 18.28 6.59 12.42
CA TRP A 232 16.99 6.00 12.76
C TRP A 232 17.13 4.75 13.66
N SER A 233 16.31 4.67 14.69
CA SER A 233 16.10 3.47 15.51
C SER A 233 15.08 2.57 14.86
N TRP A 234 15.52 1.37 14.50
CA TRP A 234 14.71 0.34 13.85
C TRP A 234 13.92 -0.53 14.85
N SER A 235 13.71 -0.01 16.07
CA SER A 235 13.08 -0.77 17.16
C SER A 235 11.57 -0.94 17.02
N GLY A 236 10.91 -0.23 16.10
CA GLY A 236 9.44 -0.30 15.91
C GLY A 236 8.92 -1.68 15.51
N ALA A 237 7.67 -1.98 15.86
CA ALA A 237 7.00 -3.26 15.54
C ALA A 237 6.92 -3.54 14.03
N VAL A 238 6.80 -2.51 13.18
CA VAL A 238 6.80 -2.66 11.71
C VAL A 238 8.11 -3.27 11.22
N TYR A 239 9.24 -2.83 11.78
CA TYR A 239 10.56 -3.34 11.43
C TYR A 239 10.81 -4.74 11.98
N ALA A 240 10.36 -5.01 13.20
CA ALA A 240 10.38 -6.36 13.76
C ALA A 240 9.57 -7.36 12.91
N ALA A 241 8.49 -6.92 12.26
CA ALA A 241 7.66 -7.73 11.36
C ALA A 241 8.23 -7.91 9.95
N SER A 242 9.39 -7.35 9.64
CA SER A 242 9.97 -7.40 8.29
C SER A 242 10.08 -8.83 7.77
N ARG A 243 9.56 -9.06 6.56
CA ARG A 243 9.51 -10.37 5.88
C ARG A 243 8.61 -11.44 6.52
N GLY A 244 7.83 -11.10 7.54
CA GLY A 244 6.82 -11.98 8.10
C GLY A 244 5.49 -11.27 8.35
N MET A 245 5.09 -11.17 9.62
CA MET A 245 3.75 -10.72 10.01
C MET A 245 3.79 -9.62 11.08
N LEU A 246 2.93 -8.61 10.90
CA LEU A 246 2.63 -7.59 11.90
C LEU A 246 1.21 -7.81 12.45
N GLU A 247 1.09 -8.05 13.76
CA GLU A 247 -0.19 -7.95 14.47
C GLU A 247 -0.34 -6.56 15.08
N MET A 248 -1.48 -5.93 14.84
CA MET A 248 -1.87 -4.68 15.52
C MET A 248 -3.14 -4.91 16.32
N ILE A 249 -2.98 -5.09 17.62
CA ILE A 249 -4.05 -5.39 18.56
C ILE A 249 -4.86 -4.12 18.82
N GLU A 250 -6.18 -4.19 18.63
CA GLU A 250 -7.09 -3.06 18.89
C GLU A 250 -6.66 -1.72 18.26
N ILE A 251 -6.04 -1.78 17.07
CA ILE A 251 -5.50 -0.60 16.37
C ILE A 251 -6.54 0.50 16.10
N LEU A 252 -7.83 0.19 16.12
CA LEU A 252 -8.89 1.18 15.94
C LEU A 252 -9.18 2.01 17.19
N LYS A 253 -8.63 1.64 18.36
CA LYS A 253 -8.78 2.38 19.64
C LYS A 253 -7.67 3.41 19.88
N VAL A 254 -6.63 3.43 19.05
CA VAL A 254 -5.50 4.35 19.17
C VAL A 254 -5.87 5.79 18.83
N LYS A 255 -5.02 6.75 19.20
CA LYS A 255 -5.22 8.15 18.78
C LYS A 255 -5.24 8.25 17.25
N ARG A 256 -6.00 9.20 16.73
CA ARG A 256 -6.18 9.40 15.27
C ARG A 256 -4.88 9.64 14.51
N GLU A 257 -3.82 10.09 15.17
CA GLU A 257 -2.49 10.32 14.58
C GLU A 257 -1.83 9.01 14.11
N PHE A 258 -2.15 7.85 14.69
CA PHE A 258 -1.67 6.56 14.21
C PHE A 258 -2.43 6.10 12.95
N LEU A 259 -3.75 6.31 12.94
CA LEU A 259 -4.56 6.11 11.73
C LEU A 259 -4.09 7.05 10.62
N TYR A 260 -3.69 8.29 10.96
CA TYR A 260 -3.08 9.22 10.03
C TYR A 260 -1.82 8.60 9.38
N THR A 261 -0.83 8.13 10.14
CA THR A 261 0.38 7.52 9.55
C THR A 261 0.08 6.33 8.63
N LEU A 262 -0.95 5.54 8.95
CA LEU A 262 -1.39 4.40 8.13
C LEU A 262 -2.28 4.79 6.93
N GLU A 263 -2.82 6.02 6.90
CA GLU A 263 -3.80 6.50 5.89
C GLU A 263 -3.25 7.60 4.95
N HIS A 264 -2.07 8.18 5.19
CA HIS A 264 -1.73 9.50 4.63
C HIS A 264 -1.15 9.55 3.22
N PHE A 265 -2.06 9.42 2.25
CA PHE A 265 -2.01 10.15 0.98
C PHE A 265 -2.68 11.52 1.16
N PRO A 266 -1.94 12.64 1.19
CA PRO A 266 -2.50 13.98 1.42
C PRO A 266 -3.59 14.38 0.41
N ASN A 267 -3.58 13.79 -0.79
CA ASN A 267 -4.55 14.01 -1.86
C ASN A 267 -5.63 12.93 -1.95
N HIS A 268 -5.85 12.12 -0.91
CA HIS A 268 -6.92 11.12 -0.92
C HIS A 268 -8.31 11.77 -1.00
N HIS A 269 -8.85 11.83 -2.21
CA HIS A 269 -10.06 12.59 -2.55
C HIS A 269 -11.30 12.25 -1.70
N ARG A 270 -11.47 11.00 -1.25
CA ARG A 270 -12.61 10.60 -0.39
C ARG A 270 -12.46 11.09 1.05
N ALA A 271 -11.23 11.15 1.57
CA ALA A 271 -10.96 11.67 2.90
C ALA A 271 -11.19 13.18 2.92
N LEU A 272 -10.67 13.89 1.91
CA LEU A 272 -10.91 15.31 1.69
C LEU A 272 -12.41 15.62 1.51
N ALA A 273 -13.14 14.81 0.73
CA ALA A 273 -14.58 14.96 0.56
C ALA A 273 -15.36 14.72 1.87
N SER A 274 -14.93 13.77 2.70
CA SER A 274 -15.53 13.50 4.00
C SER A 274 -15.28 14.65 4.98
N MET A 275 -14.06 15.20 4.98
CA MET A 275 -13.69 16.36 5.78
C MET A 275 -14.48 17.61 5.37
N ALA A 276 -14.65 17.84 4.06
CA ALA A 276 -15.51 18.89 3.53
C ALA A 276 -16.97 18.75 3.98
N LYS A 277 -17.56 17.55 3.86
CA LYS A 277 -18.92 17.26 4.32
C LYS A 277 -19.08 17.49 5.83
N LEU A 278 -18.09 17.08 6.62
CA LEU A 278 -18.09 17.28 8.07
C LEU A 278 -18.07 18.77 8.42
N GLY A 279 -17.18 19.55 7.80
CA GLY A 279 -17.11 21.01 7.98
C GLY A 279 -18.42 21.70 7.62
N LEU A 280 -19.03 21.35 6.48
CA LEU A 280 -20.32 21.89 6.07
C LEU A 280 -21.45 21.53 7.06
N ARG A 281 -21.51 20.26 7.50
CA ARG A 281 -22.53 19.80 8.45
C ARG A 281 -22.45 20.49 9.80
N LEU A 282 -21.24 20.69 10.30
CA LEU A 282 -20.99 21.36 11.57
C LEU A 282 -20.96 22.89 11.45
N LYS A 283 -21.04 23.43 10.23
CA LYS A 283 -20.87 24.86 9.91
C LYS A 283 -19.59 25.43 10.53
N SER A 284 -18.51 24.65 10.54
CA SER A 284 -17.21 25.05 11.07
C SER A 284 -16.12 24.90 10.02
N ALA A 285 -15.27 25.93 9.91
CA ALA A 285 -14.07 25.91 9.08
C ALA A 285 -13.02 24.92 9.62
N GLN A 286 -13.04 24.64 10.92
CA GLN A 286 -12.22 23.65 11.60
C GLN A 286 -13.11 22.81 12.52
N PRO A 287 -13.62 21.66 12.04
CA PRO A 287 -14.35 20.70 12.87
C PRO A 287 -13.61 20.40 14.19
N VAL A 288 -14.36 20.24 15.28
CA VAL A 288 -13.79 19.94 16.59
C VAL A 288 -12.92 18.69 16.51
N GLY A 289 -11.67 18.79 16.97
CA GLY A 289 -10.67 17.72 16.89
C GLY A 289 -9.95 17.60 15.54
N ALA A 290 -10.18 18.50 14.59
CA ALA A 290 -9.39 18.59 13.36
C ALA A 290 -8.13 19.43 13.58
N ARG A 291 -6.99 18.95 13.09
CA ARG A 291 -5.70 19.63 13.24
C ARG A 291 -5.58 20.90 12.39
N TYR A 292 -6.20 20.89 11.20
CA TYR A 292 -6.21 22.02 10.28
C TYR A 292 -7.64 22.40 9.90
N THR A 293 -7.80 23.60 9.33
CA THR A 293 -9.05 23.98 8.67
C THR A 293 -9.30 23.07 7.47
N VAL A 294 -10.56 22.92 7.07
CA VAL A 294 -10.93 22.15 5.88
C VAL A 294 -10.17 22.65 4.65
N SER A 295 -10.08 23.98 4.46
CA SER A 295 -9.31 24.57 3.34
C SER A 295 -7.82 24.22 3.41
N CYS A 296 -7.20 24.27 4.60
CA CYS A 296 -5.79 23.94 4.75
C CYS A 296 -5.49 22.47 4.41
N TYR A 297 -6.42 21.53 4.68
CA TYR A 297 -6.28 20.16 4.20
C TYR A 297 -6.25 20.07 2.66
N PHE A 298 -7.08 20.85 1.96
CA PHE A 298 -7.06 20.90 0.49
C PHE A 298 -5.84 21.63 -0.08
N GLU A 299 -5.41 22.73 0.53
CA GLU A 299 -4.21 23.46 0.12
C GLU A 299 -2.97 22.57 0.21
N ARG A 300 -2.85 21.79 1.29
CA ARG A 300 -1.79 20.79 1.44
C ARG A 300 -1.89 19.68 0.40
N ALA A 301 -3.10 19.19 0.10
CA ALA A 301 -3.31 18.20 -0.94
C ALA A 301 -2.86 18.68 -2.32
N ILE A 302 -3.17 19.94 -2.64
CA ILE A 302 -2.84 20.57 -3.92
C ILE A 302 -1.36 20.95 -4.00
N ALA A 303 -0.75 21.37 -2.88
CA ALA A 303 0.70 21.58 -2.81
C ALA A 303 1.47 20.27 -3.03
N PHE A 304 0.95 19.16 -2.49
CA PHE A 304 1.53 17.83 -2.68
C PHE A 304 1.35 17.30 -4.11
N ALA A 305 0.15 17.40 -4.68
CA ALA A 305 -0.15 16.94 -6.04
C ALA A 305 -0.85 18.06 -6.85
N PRO A 306 -0.10 18.99 -7.44
CA PRO A 306 -0.68 20.14 -8.15
C PRO A 306 -1.55 19.78 -9.35
N GLN A 307 -1.38 18.58 -9.91
CA GLN A 307 -2.13 18.10 -11.07
C GLN A 307 -3.31 17.18 -10.69
N ASP A 308 -3.61 17.02 -9.40
CA ASP A 308 -4.75 16.21 -8.97
C ASP A 308 -6.08 16.92 -9.25
N VAL A 309 -6.67 16.53 -10.38
CA VAL A 309 -7.96 17.02 -10.87
C VAL A 309 -9.08 16.79 -9.85
N THR A 310 -9.07 15.64 -9.17
CA THR A 310 -10.16 15.26 -8.28
C THR A 310 -10.08 16.06 -6.97
N ALA A 311 -8.88 16.22 -6.40
CA ALA A 311 -8.68 17.04 -5.21
C ALA A 311 -9.10 18.50 -5.45
N ARG A 312 -8.70 19.09 -6.59
CA ARG A 312 -9.11 20.46 -6.99
C ARG A 312 -10.62 20.59 -7.18
N MET A 313 -11.25 19.62 -7.83
CA MET A 313 -12.70 19.59 -8.02
C MET A 313 -13.45 19.51 -6.68
N VAL A 314 -13.02 18.63 -5.77
CA VAL A 314 -13.65 18.49 -4.46
C VAL A 314 -13.46 19.75 -3.61
N PHE A 315 -12.29 20.41 -3.71
CA PHE A 315 -12.05 21.69 -3.04
C PHE A 315 -12.97 22.79 -3.58
N GLY A 316 -13.08 22.91 -4.90
CA GLY A 316 -13.99 23.85 -5.56
C GLY A 316 -15.44 23.67 -5.08
N ASN A 317 -15.91 22.43 -4.95
CA ASN A 317 -17.25 22.15 -4.44
C ASN A 317 -17.45 22.58 -2.99
N TYR A 318 -16.45 22.37 -2.13
CA TYR A 318 -16.47 22.85 -0.75
C TYR A 318 -16.51 24.38 -0.67
N LEU A 319 -15.70 25.06 -1.48
CA LEU A 319 -15.65 26.52 -1.57
C LEU A 319 -16.97 27.10 -2.08
N LEU A 320 -17.61 26.47 -3.07
CA LEU A 320 -18.95 26.84 -3.54
C LEU A 320 -20.00 26.75 -2.42
N ALA A 321 -19.94 25.68 -1.62
CA ALA A 321 -20.89 25.44 -0.54
C ALA A 321 -20.69 26.39 0.66
N THR A 322 -19.48 26.91 0.86
CA THR A 322 -19.16 27.91 1.90
C THR A 322 -19.24 29.35 1.41
N GLY A 323 -19.55 29.59 0.13
CA GLY A 323 -19.72 30.93 -0.44
C GLY A 323 -18.43 31.62 -0.89
N GLN A 324 -17.30 30.91 -0.96
CA GLN A 324 -16.00 31.42 -1.39
C GLN A 324 -15.85 31.36 -2.92
N ASP A 325 -16.68 32.13 -3.62
CA ASP A 325 -16.89 31.99 -5.07
C ASP A 325 -15.65 32.24 -5.93
N ALA A 326 -14.80 33.22 -5.56
CA ALA A 326 -13.59 33.54 -6.32
C ALA A 326 -12.57 32.39 -6.30
N MET A 327 -12.31 31.83 -5.11
CA MET A 327 -11.41 30.69 -4.93
C MET A 327 -11.98 29.42 -5.58
N ALA A 328 -13.30 29.22 -5.49
CA ALA A 328 -13.96 28.09 -6.13
C ALA A 328 -13.76 28.09 -7.66
N LEU A 329 -13.89 29.25 -8.29
CA LEU A 329 -13.68 29.42 -9.72
C LEU A 329 -12.24 29.09 -10.11
N GLU A 330 -11.26 29.60 -9.36
CA GLU A 330 -9.84 29.31 -9.62
C GLU A 330 -9.54 27.79 -9.62
N GLN A 331 -10.04 27.07 -8.61
CA GLN A 331 -9.80 25.63 -8.49
C GLN A 331 -10.51 24.82 -9.58
N LEU A 332 -11.74 25.20 -9.92
CA LEU A 332 -12.51 24.52 -10.97
C LEU A 332 -11.96 24.82 -12.37
N ASP A 333 -11.47 26.03 -12.64
CA ASP A 333 -10.81 26.39 -13.90
C ASP A 333 -9.47 25.65 -14.06
N ALA A 334 -8.68 25.55 -12.98
CA ALA A 334 -7.49 24.71 -12.96
C ALA A 334 -7.82 23.23 -13.24
N ALA A 335 -8.86 22.70 -12.61
CA ALA A 335 -9.31 21.33 -12.84
C ALA A 335 -9.83 21.10 -14.27
N SER A 336 -10.54 22.07 -14.85
CA SER A 336 -11.05 21.99 -16.24
C SER A 336 -9.95 22.09 -17.29
N ARG A 337 -8.84 22.77 -17.01
CA ARG A 337 -7.67 22.78 -17.90
C ARG A 337 -6.97 21.42 -17.95
N LEU A 338 -6.93 20.74 -16.81
CA LEU A 338 -6.30 19.41 -16.68
C LEU A 338 -7.19 18.29 -17.24
N ALA A 339 -8.51 18.37 -17.06
CA ALA A 339 -9.45 17.38 -17.55
C ALA A 339 -10.70 18.03 -18.17
N PRO A 340 -10.61 18.53 -19.42
CA PRO A 340 -11.70 19.25 -20.06
C PRO A 340 -12.95 18.39 -20.34
N GLU A 341 -12.80 17.07 -20.41
CA GLU A 341 -13.88 16.11 -20.73
C GLU A 341 -14.57 15.50 -19.49
N GLN A 342 -14.30 16.04 -18.28
CA GLN A 342 -14.99 15.59 -17.05
C GLN A 342 -16.33 16.31 -16.87
N ALA A 343 -17.43 15.56 -17.04
CA ALA A 343 -18.80 16.07 -16.99
C ALA A 343 -19.13 16.83 -15.69
N THR A 344 -18.67 16.34 -14.54
CA THR A 344 -18.92 16.94 -13.21
C THR A 344 -18.27 18.31 -13.07
N ILE A 345 -17.06 18.51 -13.62
CA ILE A 345 -16.35 19.80 -13.57
C ILE A 345 -17.11 20.83 -14.42
N GLN A 346 -17.51 20.43 -15.63
CA GLN A 346 -18.29 21.26 -16.54
C GLN A 346 -19.63 21.68 -15.90
N TYR A 347 -20.32 20.75 -15.23
CA TYR A 347 -21.55 21.06 -14.52
C TYR A 347 -21.36 22.07 -13.38
N ASN A 348 -20.29 21.91 -12.57
CA ASN A 348 -20.02 22.79 -11.44
C ASN A 348 -19.57 24.20 -11.88
N LEU A 349 -18.78 24.31 -12.96
CA LEU A 349 -18.47 25.60 -13.61
C LEU A 349 -19.73 26.29 -14.13
N GLY A 350 -20.63 25.52 -14.78
CA GLY A 350 -21.91 26.05 -15.24
C GLY A 350 -22.77 26.62 -14.11
N LEU A 351 -22.87 25.92 -12.98
CA LEU A 351 -23.57 26.43 -11.79
C LEU A 351 -22.93 27.71 -11.23
N MET A 352 -21.61 27.81 -11.27
CA MET A 352 -20.89 29.00 -10.83
C MET A 352 -21.17 30.20 -11.75
N TYR A 353 -21.08 30.04 -13.06
CA TYR A 353 -21.41 31.12 -13.99
C TYR A 353 -22.88 31.56 -13.91
N VAL A 354 -23.82 30.65 -13.61
CA VAL A 354 -25.22 31.04 -13.29
C VAL A 354 -25.26 31.96 -12.07
N LYS A 355 -24.52 31.65 -10.99
CA LYS A 355 -24.48 32.48 -9.77
C LYS A 355 -23.90 33.86 -10.05
N LYS A 356 -22.91 33.97 -10.94
CA LYS A 356 -22.32 35.24 -11.42
C LYS A 356 -23.14 35.99 -12.46
N LYS A 357 -24.29 35.44 -12.89
CA LYS A 357 -25.14 35.97 -13.99
C LYS A 357 -24.43 36.02 -15.36
N GLU A 358 -23.34 35.25 -15.53
CA GLU A 358 -22.63 35.08 -16.80
C GLU A 358 -23.29 33.95 -17.60
N TYR A 359 -24.54 34.17 -18.03
CA TYR A 359 -25.40 33.12 -18.57
C TYR A 359 -24.90 32.45 -19.86
N GLU A 360 -24.16 33.18 -20.70
CA GLU A 360 -23.61 32.64 -21.94
C GLU A 360 -22.55 31.55 -21.65
N LYS A 361 -21.60 31.85 -20.75
CA LYS A 361 -20.59 30.85 -20.31
C LYS A 361 -21.24 29.69 -19.57
N ALA A 362 -22.22 29.98 -18.72
CA ALA A 362 -22.98 28.95 -18.02
C ALA A 362 -23.66 27.97 -18.98
N SER A 363 -24.24 28.49 -20.07
CA SER A 363 -24.89 27.68 -21.09
C SER A 363 -23.91 26.78 -21.83
N ALA A 364 -22.73 27.30 -22.21
CA ALA A 364 -21.68 26.51 -22.87
C ALA A 364 -21.19 25.34 -22.01
N HIS A 365 -20.87 25.60 -20.74
CA HIS A 365 -20.45 24.55 -19.80
C HIS A 365 -21.58 23.54 -19.51
N ALA A 366 -22.83 24.00 -19.41
CA ALA A 366 -23.98 23.14 -19.23
C ALA A 366 -24.17 22.18 -20.43
N GLN A 367 -24.11 22.71 -21.66
CA GLN A 367 -24.21 21.90 -22.88
C GLN A 367 -23.11 20.84 -22.92
N LYS A 368 -21.86 21.20 -22.60
CA LYS A 368 -20.75 20.23 -22.53
C LYS A 368 -20.98 19.16 -21.46
N ALA A 369 -21.42 19.54 -20.26
CA ALA A 369 -21.71 18.59 -19.19
C ALA A 369 -22.80 17.57 -19.60
N TYR A 370 -23.86 18.03 -20.24
CA TYR A 370 -24.95 17.16 -20.69
C TYR A 370 -24.58 16.32 -21.91
N ALA A 371 -23.77 16.84 -22.83
CA ALA A 371 -23.21 16.05 -23.92
C ALA A 371 -22.32 14.89 -23.41
N LEU A 372 -21.63 15.11 -22.29
CA LEU A 372 -20.84 14.08 -21.58
C LEU A 372 -21.69 13.17 -20.68
N GLY A 373 -23.02 13.22 -20.77
CA GLY A 373 -23.93 12.32 -20.06
C GLY A 373 -24.19 12.66 -18.59
N PHE A 374 -23.99 13.92 -18.15
CA PHE A 374 -24.27 14.29 -16.76
C PHE A 374 -25.76 14.17 -16.43
N PRO A 375 -26.15 13.45 -15.36
CA PRO A 375 -27.54 13.02 -15.17
C PRO A 375 -28.47 14.07 -14.53
N LEU A 376 -27.94 15.12 -13.89
CA LEU A 376 -28.77 16.04 -13.09
C LEU A 376 -29.32 17.22 -13.92
N PRO A 377 -30.66 17.40 -14.01
CA PRO A 377 -31.27 18.48 -14.81
C PRO A 377 -31.21 19.86 -14.14
N GLY A 378 -30.64 19.96 -12.93
CA GLY A 378 -30.70 21.17 -12.10
C GLY A 378 -30.14 22.42 -12.78
N LEU A 379 -29.00 22.31 -13.46
CA LEU A 379 -28.40 23.42 -14.20
C LEU A 379 -29.25 23.83 -15.42
N LYS A 380 -29.75 22.86 -16.20
CA LYS A 380 -30.71 23.09 -17.30
C LYS A 380 -31.95 23.84 -16.81
N ASN A 381 -32.51 23.44 -15.67
CA ASN A 381 -33.69 24.09 -15.09
C ASN A 381 -33.41 25.54 -14.67
N LYS A 382 -32.24 25.81 -14.06
CA LYS A 382 -31.84 27.18 -13.70
C LYS A 382 -31.67 28.08 -14.92
N LEU A 383 -31.10 27.56 -16.01
CA LEU A 383 -30.92 28.30 -17.26
C LEU A 383 -32.26 28.51 -18.00
N LYS A 384 -33.17 27.54 -17.95
CA LYS A 384 -34.54 27.67 -18.49
C LYS A 384 -35.33 28.73 -17.74
N ALA A 385 -35.29 28.73 -16.41
CA ALA A 385 -35.95 29.74 -15.59
C ALA A 385 -35.43 31.17 -15.86
N ALA A 386 -34.15 31.31 -16.20
CA ALA A 386 -33.56 32.58 -16.61
C ALA A 386 -33.87 32.97 -18.08
N GLY A 387 -34.55 32.12 -18.85
CA GLY A 387 -34.79 32.32 -20.28
C GLY A 387 -33.52 32.23 -21.15
N LYS A 388 -32.47 31.57 -20.66
CA LYS A 388 -31.13 31.51 -21.30
C LYS A 388 -30.72 30.11 -21.73
N TRP A 389 -31.57 29.10 -21.57
CA TRP A 389 -31.31 27.75 -22.07
C TRP A 389 -31.64 27.63 -23.56
N ARG A 390 -30.70 27.11 -24.35
CA ARG A 390 -30.91 26.70 -25.73
C ARG A 390 -30.70 25.19 -25.83
N GLU A 391 -31.67 24.48 -26.39
CA GLU A 391 -31.53 23.05 -26.69
C GLU A 391 -30.35 22.89 -27.67
N PRO A 392 -29.34 22.06 -27.34
CA PRO A 392 -28.28 21.76 -28.29
C PRO A 392 -28.88 21.04 -29.51
N PRO A 393 -28.30 21.22 -30.72
CA PRO A 393 -28.72 20.46 -31.89
C PRO A 393 -28.61 18.95 -31.59
N PRO A 394 -29.51 18.12 -32.15
CA PRO A 394 -29.48 16.67 -31.92
C PRO A 394 -28.09 16.12 -32.28
N ALA A 395 -27.49 15.38 -31.35
CA ALA A 395 -26.25 14.69 -31.62
C ALA A 395 -26.45 13.72 -32.80
N PRO A 396 -25.49 13.58 -33.72
CA PRO A 396 -25.56 12.51 -34.71
C PRO A 396 -25.71 11.17 -33.99
N ALA A 397 -26.59 10.32 -34.49
CA ALA A 397 -26.95 9.05 -33.87
C ALA A 397 -25.69 8.24 -33.56
N VAL A 398 -25.39 8.04 -32.27
CA VAL A 398 -24.34 7.13 -31.84
C VAL A 398 -24.89 5.72 -32.07
N VAL A 399 -24.41 5.07 -33.12
CA VAL A 399 -24.66 3.66 -33.38
C VAL A 399 -24.20 2.88 -32.14
N GLU A 400 -25.11 2.12 -31.55
CA GLU A 400 -24.80 1.22 -30.44
C GLU A 400 -23.74 0.21 -30.88
N ALA A 401 -22.50 0.37 -30.41
CA ALA A 401 -21.50 -0.68 -30.43
C ALA A 401 -21.46 -1.36 -29.05
N LYS A 402 -22.52 -2.12 -28.75
CA LYS A 402 -22.37 -3.32 -27.91
C LYS A 402 -21.68 -4.37 -28.79
N GLU A 403 -20.65 -5.02 -28.24
CA GLU A 403 -19.89 -6.13 -28.82
C GLU A 403 -18.81 -5.79 -29.87
N ALA A 404 -17.66 -5.27 -29.42
CA ALA A 404 -16.34 -5.61 -29.98
C ALA A 404 -15.21 -5.14 -29.04
N ARG A 405 -15.17 -5.68 -27.82
CA ARG A 405 -13.92 -5.69 -27.02
C ARG A 405 -13.23 -7.03 -27.26
N LYS A 406 -12.70 -7.20 -28.47
CA LYS A 406 -11.69 -8.21 -28.81
C LYS A 406 -10.61 -7.52 -29.64
N THR A 407 -9.44 -7.42 -29.03
CA THR A 407 -8.09 -7.42 -29.64
C THR A 407 -7.87 -6.60 -30.91
N GLU A 408 -7.13 -5.49 -30.77
CA GLU A 408 -6.11 -5.09 -31.76
C GLU A 408 -5.12 -4.12 -31.09
N GLU A 409 -3.87 -4.56 -30.94
CA GLU A 409 -2.70 -3.75 -30.60
C GLU A 409 -2.29 -2.90 -31.81
N PRO A 410 -1.85 -1.63 -31.65
CA PRO A 410 -1.24 -0.89 -32.74
C PRO A 410 0.21 -1.35 -32.95
N ALA A 411 0.50 -1.72 -34.20
CA ALA A 411 1.82 -2.13 -34.69
C ALA A 411 2.88 -1.04 -34.51
N VAL A 412 4.06 -1.45 -34.05
CA VAL A 412 5.30 -0.66 -33.98
C VAL A 412 5.96 -0.67 -35.37
N PRO A 413 6.43 0.48 -35.90
CA PRO A 413 7.13 0.51 -37.19
C PRO A 413 8.51 -0.16 -37.09
N PRO A 414 9.05 -0.73 -38.18
CA PRO A 414 10.34 -1.40 -38.13
C PRO A 414 11.48 -0.39 -37.94
N VAL A 415 12.37 -0.70 -37.00
CA VAL A 415 13.63 0.00 -36.79
C VAL A 415 14.64 -0.54 -37.80
N GLU A 416 15.24 0.35 -38.60
CA GLU A 416 16.32 0.03 -39.53
C GLU A 416 17.57 -0.46 -38.77
N GLU A 417 18.11 -1.60 -39.19
CA GLU A 417 19.41 -2.10 -38.72
C GLU A 417 20.55 -1.23 -39.26
N PRO A 418 21.57 -0.88 -38.47
CA PRO A 418 22.80 -0.35 -39.02
C PRO A 418 23.57 -1.48 -39.72
N SER A 419 23.81 -1.27 -41.01
CA SER A 419 24.72 -2.02 -41.86
C SER A 419 26.08 -2.20 -41.20
N GLY A 420 26.56 -3.45 -41.18
CA GLY A 420 27.91 -3.77 -40.74
C GLY A 420 28.99 -3.19 -41.67
N GLU A 421 30.08 -2.77 -41.04
CA GLU A 421 31.48 -2.91 -41.46
C GLU A 421 32.36 -2.96 -40.21
#